data_AF-A0AAU4U9B5-F1
#
_entry.id   AF-A0AAU4U9B5-F1
#
_cell.length_a   1.000
_cell.length_b   1.000
_cell.length_c   1.000
_cell.angle_alpha   90.00
_cell.angle_beta   90.00
_cell.angle_gamma   90.00
#
_symmetry.space_group_name_H-M   'P 1'
#
loop_
_entity.id
_entity.type
_entity.pdbx_description
1 polymer ?
#
loop_
_entity_poly.entity_id
_entity_poly.type
_entity_poly.pdbx_seq_one_letter_code
_entity_poly.pdbx_strand_id
1 'polypeptide(L)'
;MTLTIWVDDWQIQCCGETFAPGDVVSWNLLEADPEDYVGVVGDERATGIDFREEHHGQEGEHTPTSLEVLTITEVHCRYAVPPDSATNVQGPVPGTTELVPVSEANGWAESRPDISFAGYLVTARPTKTEV
;
A
#
# COMPACT_ATOMS: atom_id res chain seq x y z
N MET A 1 13.95 -7.85 11.86
CA MET A 1 12.91 -6.83 12.04
C MET A 1 12.06 -6.85 10.78
N THR A 2 10.75 -6.81 10.94
CA THR A 2 9.79 -6.79 9.83
C THR A 2 9.23 -5.38 9.75
N LEU A 3 9.00 -4.89 8.53
CA LEU A 3 8.38 -3.62 8.21
C LEU A 3 7.00 -3.88 7.59
N THR A 4 6.05 -3.01 7.86
CA THR A 4 4.76 -2.93 7.18
C THR A 4 4.80 -1.77 6.21
N ILE A 5 4.54 -2.05 4.93
CA ILE A 5 4.69 -1.10 3.84
C ILE A 5 3.36 -1.00 3.09
N TRP A 6 2.90 0.23 2.88
CA TRP A 6 1.78 0.51 1.99
C TRP A 6 2.28 0.66 0.55
N VAL A 7 1.61 0.01 -0.39
CA VAL A 7 1.84 0.19 -1.83
C VAL A 7 0.50 0.54 -2.48
N ASP A 8 0.35 1.76 -2.99
CA ASP A 8 -0.89 2.17 -3.64
C ASP A 8 -1.14 1.37 -4.93
N ASP A 9 -2.41 1.18 -5.28
CA ASP A 9 -2.82 0.44 -6.48
C ASP A 9 -2.20 1.00 -7.77
N TRP A 10 -2.20 2.32 -7.92
CA TRP A 10 -1.70 3.03 -9.08
C TRP A 10 -0.19 2.91 -9.26
N GLN A 11 0.58 2.70 -8.19
CA GLN A 11 2.03 2.47 -8.26
C GLN A 11 2.32 1.23 -9.11
N ILE A 12 1.58 0.14 -8.89
CA ILE A 12 1.73 -1.10 -9.69
C ILE A 12 1.09 -0.96 -11.07
N GLN A 13 -0.11 -0.38 -11.17
CA GLN A 13 -0.83 -0.31 -12.44
C GLN A 13 -0.14 0.57 -13.50
N CYS A 14 0.63 1.57 -13.08
CA CYS A 14 1.31 2.49 -14.01
C CYS A 14 2.64 1.92 -14.51
N CYS A 15 3.56 1.63 -13.59
CA CYS A 15 4.94 1.26 -13.91
C CYS A 15 5.55 0.22 -12.96
N GLY A 16 4.85 -0.17 -11.89
CA GLY A 16 5.39 -1.09 -10.89
C GLY A 16 5.50 -2.52 -11.40
N GLU A 17 6.44 -3.25 -10.80
CA GLU A 17 6.67 -4.66 -11.08
C GLU A 17 5.76 -5.53 -10.22
N THR A 18 5.32 -6.67 -10.77
CA THR A 18 4.62 -7.68 -9.99
C THR A 18 5.55 -8.31 -8.97
N PHE A 19 5.06 -8.60 -7.76
CA PHE A 19 5.86 -9.27 -6.73
C PHE A 19 5.05 -10.28 -5.92
N ALA A 20 5.73 -11.28 -5.38
CA ALA A 20 5.19 -12.35 -4.56
C ALA A 20 6.01 -12.52 -3.26
N PRO A 21 5.47 -13.18 -2.22
CA PRO A 21 6.26 -13.59 -1.07
C PRO A 21 7.50 -14.39 -1.46
N GLY A 22 8.66 -14.00 -0.93
CA GLY A 22 9.98 -14.55 -1.23
C GLY A 22 10.77 -13.74 -2.25
N ASP A 23 10.14 -12.84 -2.99
CA ASP A 23 10.84 -11.96 -3.93
C ASP A 23 11.67 -10.90 -3.19
N VAL A 24 12.77 -10.50 -3.82
CA VAL A 24 13.57 -9.36 -3.38
C VAL A 24 13.24 -8.16 -4.26
N VAL A 25 12.63 -7.15 -3.66
CA VAL A 25 12.24 -5.89 -4.31
C VAL A 25 13.19 -4.76 -3.89
N SER A 26 13.24 -3.71 -4.71
CA SER A 26 14.05 -2.51 -4.46
C SER A 26 13.14 -1.29 -4.51
N TRP A 27 12.75 -0.78 -3.36
CA TRP A 27 11.73 0.28 -3.25
C TRP A 27 12.27 1.55 -2.62
N ASN A 28 11.79 2.70 -3.09
CA ASN A 28 11.95 3.96 -2.35
C ASN A 28 10.87 3.99 -1.26
N LEU A 29 11.30 4.18 -0.02
CA LEU A 29 10.41 4.17 1.14
C LEU A 29 10.37 5.57 1.75
N LEU A 30 9.16 6.06 1.97
CA LEU A 30 8.89 7.27 2.74
C LEU A 30 8.16 6.88 4.02
N GLU A 31 8.44 7.56 5.13
CA GLU A 31 7.70 7.34 6.37
C GLU A 31 6.20 7.57 6.12
N ALA A 32 5.38 6.64 6.59
CA ALA A 32 3.94 6.75 6.48
C ALA A 32 3.40 7.66 7.59
N ASP A 33 2.53 8.62 7.23
CA ASP A 33 1.71 9.33 8.20
C ASP A 33 0.43 8.52 8.44
N PRO A 34 0.14 8.06 9.67
CA PRO A 34 -1.09 7.33 9.96
C PRO A 34 -2.36 8.07 9.52
N GLU A 35 -2.39 9.41 9.58
CA GLU A 35 -3.57 10.20 9.21
C GLU A 35 -4.01 9.97 7.76
N ASP A 36 -3.06 9.65 6.86
CA ASP A 36 -3.34 9.35 5.45
C ASP A 36 -4.11 8.02 5.27
N TYR A 37 -3.98 7.09 6.23
CA TYR A 37 -4.45 5.72 6.11
C TYR A 37 -5.65 5.38 7.00
N VAL A 38 -5.95 6.19 8.03
CA VAL A 38 -7.07 5.95 8.97
C VAL A 38 -8.39 5.72 8.23
N GLY A 39 -8.67 6.49 7.18
CA GLY A 39 -9.90 6.34 6.39
C GLY A 39 -9.97 5.02 5.61
N VAL A 40 -8.82 4.45 5.25
CA VAL A 40 -8.71 3.26 4.38
C VAL A 40 -8.62 1.97 5.20
N VAL A 41 -7.77 1.91 6.22
CA VAL A 41 -7.48 0.68 7.00
C VAL A 41 -7.91 0.74 8.46
N GLY A 42 -8.38 1.90 8.92
CA GLY A 42 -8.69 2.16 10.33
C GLY A 42 -7.46 2.50 11.17
N ASP A 43 -7.72 3.14 12.31
CA ASP A 43 -6.71 3.75 13.21
C ASP A 43 -5.61 2.78 13.69
N GLU A 44 -6.01 1.60 14.19
CA GLU A 44 -5.07 0.60 14.71
C GLU A 44 -4.07 0.14 13.65
N ARG A 45 -4.54 -0.08 12.42
CA ARG A 45 -3.68 -0.54 11.32
C ARG A 45 -2.87 0.59 10.73
N ALA A 46 -3.45 1.78 10.58
CA ALA A 46 -2.75 2.95 10.06
C ALA A 46 -1.50 3.27 10.89
N THR A 47 -1.61 3.18 12.22
CA THR A 47 -0.47 3.35 13.14
C THR A 47 0.62 2.29 12.97
N GLY A 48 0.28 1.12 12.42
CA GLY A 48 1.22 0.02 12.20
C GLY A 48 1.90 0.03 10.82
N ILE A 49 1.61 1.01 9.96
CA ILE A 49 2.29 1.18 8.67
C ILE A 49 3.56 1.97 8.92
N ASP A 50 4.71 1.36 8.65
CA ASP A 50 6.01 2.00 8.87
C ASP A 50 6.36 2.93 7.69
N PHE A 51 6.10 2.47 6.47
CA PHE A 51 6.49 3.17 5.25
C PHE A 51 5.42 3.08 4.16
N ARG A 52 5.48 4.00 3.20
CA ARG A 52 4.83 3.88 1.90
C ARG A 52 5.87 3.80 0.79
N GLU A 53 5.58 2.97 -0.20
CA GLU A 53 6.37 2.94 -1.43
C GLU A 53 6.07 4.18 -2.27
N GLU A 54 7.10 4.76 -2.86
CA GLU A 54 6.97 5.91 -3.76
C GLU A 54 7.77 5.70 -5.04
N HIS A 55 7.06 5.51 -6.15
CA HIS A 55 7.67 5.36 -7.47
C HIS A 55 7.73 6.66 -8.28
N HIS A 56 6.91 7.68 -7.96
CA HIS A 56 6.66 8.85 -8.80
C HIS A 56 7.02 10.21 -8.16
N GLY A 57 7.32 10.23 -6.86
CA GLY A 57 7.81 11.40 -6.12
C GLY A 57 9.35 11.50 -6.06
N GLN A 58 9.86 12.73 -6.17
CA GLN A 58 11.27 13.15 -6.06
C GLN A 58 12.31 12.12 -6.54
N GLU A 59 12.49 12.05 -7.86
CA GLU A 59 13.71 11.51 -8.45
C GLU A 59 14.94 12.23 -7.83
N GLY A 60 15.69 11.54 -6.97
CA GLY A 60 17.07 11.93 -6.66
C GLY A 60 17.54 12.03 -5.21
N GLU A 61 16.72 11.76 -4.18
CA GLU A 61 17.17 11.97 -2.78
C GLU A 61 17.29 10.70 -1.92
N HIS A 62 16.68 9.56 -2.31
CA HIS A 62 16.74 8.34 -1.51
C HIS A 62 17.34 7.17 -2.30
N THR A 63 18.24 6.44 -1.65
CA THR A 63 18.71 5.15 -2.18
C THR A 63 17.62 4.11 -1.92
N PRO A 64 17.16 3.38 -2.95
CA PRO A 64 16.18 2.32 -2.76
C PRO A 64 16.62 1.31 -1.70
N THR A 65 15.66 0.85 -0.91
CA THR A 65 15.88 -0.20 0.10
C THR A 65 15.57 -1.56 -0.51
N SER A 66 16.52 -2.48 -0.42
CA SER A 66 16.31 -3.87 -0.80
C SER A 66 15.56 -4.63 0.30
N LEU A 67 14.45 -5.25 -0.06
CA LEU A 67 13.50 -5.89 0.84
C LEU A 67 13.14 -7.28 0.34
N GLU A 68 13.07 -8.26 1.22
CA GLU A 68 12.43 -9.54 0.94
C GLU A 68 10.96 -9.49 1.37
N VAL A 69 10.06 -9.72 0.43
CA VAL A 69 8.61 -9.73 0.65
C VAL A 69 8.22 -10.97 1.45
N LEU A 70 7.44 -10.80 2.51
CA LEU A 70 7.00 -11.90 3.39
C LEU A 70 5.51 -12.21 3.24
N THR A 71 4.66 -11.18 3.20
CA THR A 71 3.21 -11.35 2.97
C THR A 71 2.66 -10.19 2.17
N ILE A 72 1.59 -10.46 1.42
CA ILE A 72 0.87 -9.46 0.64
C ILE A 72 -0.61 -9.57 1.00
N THR A 73 -1.23 -8.44 1.31
CA THR A 73 -2.66 -8.33 1.56
C THR A 73 -3.22 -7.21 0.70
N GLU A 74 -4.14 -7.53 -0.21
CA GLU A 74 -4.94 -6.51 -0.87
C GLU A 74 -5.83 -5.81 0.14
N VAL A 75 -5.92 -4.49 0.00
CA VAL A 75 -6.81 -3.65 0.77
C VAL A 75 -7.87 -3.09 -0.16
N HIS A 76 -9.11 -3.30 0.23
CA HIS A 76 -10.28 -2.80 -0.47
C HIS A 76 -11.08 -1.91 0.47
N CYS A 77 -11.70 -0.85 -0.04
CA CYS A 77 -12.65 -0.07 0.73
C CYS A 77 -13.69 0.57 -0.19
N ARG A 78 -14.80 1.02 0.39
CA ARG A 78 -15.79 1.80 -0.35
C ARG A 78 -15.32 3.24 -0.46
N TYR A 79 -15.46 3.84 -1.64
CA TYR A 79 -15.28 5.28 -1.83
C TYR A 79 -16.63 5.97 -1.97
N ALA A 80 -16.77 7.13 -1.35
CA ALA A 80 -17.96 7.96 -1.47
C ALA A 80 -17.60 9.45 -1.29
N VAL A 81 -18.45 10.34 -1.79
CA VAL A 81 -18.31 11.78 -1.51
C VAL A 81 -18.65 12.01 -0.03
N PRO A 82 -17.73 12.58 0.78
CA PRO A 82 -18.03 12.91 2.17
C PRO A 82 -19.21 13.88 2.26
N PRO A 83 -20.10 13.74 3.26
CA PRO A 83 -21.32 14.54 3.36
C PRO A 83 -21.08 16.06 3.44
N ASP A 84 -19.91 16.47 3.92
CA ASP A 84 -19.51 17.88 4.08
C ASP A 84 -18.45 18.33 3.06
N SER A 85 -18.21 17.56 1.99
CA SER A 85 -17.20 17.91 1.00
C SER A 85 -17.68 19.04 0.09
N ALA A 86 -16.92 20.14 0.04
CA ALA A 86 -17.12 21.21 -0.94
C ALA A 86 -16.71 20.80 -2.38
N THR A 87 -16.13 19.60 -2.54
CA THR A 87 -15.71 19.04 -3.83
C THR A 87 -16.39 17.70 -4.09
N ASN A 88 -16.51 17.31 -5.36
CA ASN A 88 -17.02 15.98 -5.73
C ASN A 88 -15.94 14.88 -5.64
N VAL A 89 -14.87 15.11 -4.89
CA VAL A 89 -13.81 14.11 -4.70
C VAL A 89 -14.33 13.03 -3.75
N GLN A 90 -14.20 11.77 -4.17
CA GLN A 90 -14.56 10.63 -3.35
C GLN A 90 -13.41 10.31 -2.38
N GLY A 91 -13.74 10.09 -1.12
CA GLY A 91 -12.82 9.61 -0.10
C GLY A 91 -13.18 8.21 0.37
N PRO A 92 -12.25 7.50 1.02
CA PRO A 92 -12.53 6.19 1.59
C PRO A 92 -13.58 6.33 2.71
N VAL A 93 -14.50 5.37 2.79
CA VAL A 93 -15.53 5.32 3.82
C VAL A 93 -15.00 4.49 5.00
N PRO A 94 -14.81 5.09 6.18
CA PRO A 94 -14.29 4.37 7.34
C PRO A 94 -15.15 3.16 7.70
N GLY A 95 -14.49 2.06 8.09
CA GLY A 95 -15.15 0.81 8.51
C GLY A 95 -15.65 -0.06 7.36
N THR A 96 -15.34 0.29 6.11
CA THR A 96 -15.66 -0.54 4.92
C THR A 96 -14.48 -1.35 4.40
N THR A 97 -13.36 -1.36 5.15
CA THR A 97 -12.14 -2.05 4.78
C THR A 97 -12.36 -3.56 4.69
N GLU A 98 -11.99 -4.14 3.55
CA GLU A 98 -11.80 -5.58 3.41
C GLU A 98 -10.33 -5.88 3.11
N LEU A 99 -9.82 -6.94 3.74
CA LEU A 99 -8.44 -7.39 3.63
C LEU A 99 -8.40 -8.79 3.04
N VAL A 100 -7.63 -8.95 1.96
CA VAL A 100 -7.58 -10.20 1.21
C VAL A 100 -6.12 -10.62 1.06
N PRO A 101 -5.67 -11.66 1.79
CA PRO A 101 -4.34 -12.21 1.57
C PRO A 101 -4.22 -12.76 0.15
N VAL A 102 -3.12 -12.42 -0.53
CA VAL A 102 -2.84 -12.86 -1.90
C VAL A 102 -1.43 -13.43 -2.01
N SER A 103 -1.22 -14.30 -2.99
CA SER A 103 0.09 -14.88 -3.29
C SER A 103 0.94 -14.02 -4.22
N GLU A 104 0.35 -13.00 -4.84
CA GLU A 104 1.00 -12.13 -5.83
C GLU A 104 0.30 -10.76 -5.84
N ALA A 105 1.08 -9.69 -5.91
CA ALA A 105 0.61 -8.34 -6.21
C ALA A 105 0.87 -8.05 -7.69
N ASN A 106 -0.20 -7.99 -8.48
CA ASN A 106 -0.11 -7.72 -9.92
C ASN A 106 -0.79 -6.40 -10.34
N GLY A 107 -1.28 -5.62 -9.37
CA GLY A 107 -1.96 -4.35 -9.57
C GLY A 107 -3.46 -4.45 -9.91
N TRP A 108 -3.96 -5.66 -10.17
CA TRP A 108 -5.32 -5.88 -10.65
C TRP A 108 -6.07 -6.88 -9.79
N ALA A 109 -6.71 -6.36 -8.73
CA ALA A 109 -7.55 -7.18 -7.88
C ALA A 109 -8.84 -7.61 -8.59
N GLU A 110 -9.38 -8.77 -8.20
CA GLU A 110 -10.69 -9.21 -8.67
C GLU A 110 -11.76 -8.19 -8.26
N SER A 111 -12.66 -7.85 -9.20
CA SER A 111 -13.74 -6.90 -8.94
C SER A 111 -14.68 -7.42 -7.85
N ARG A 112 -14.99 -6.55 -6.89
CA ARG A 112 -15.91 -6.82 -5.78
C ARG A 112 -17.07 -5.83 -5.80
N PRO A 113 -18.29 -6.26 -5.45
CA PRO A 113 -19.41 -5.34 -5.36
C PRO A 113 -19.16 -4.33 -4.23
N ASP A 114 -19.47 -3.06 -4.47
CA ASP A 114 -19.52 -1.97 -3.49
C ASP A 114 -18.20 -1.54 -2.83
N ILE A 115 -17.07 -2.18 -3.16
CA ILE A 115 -15.72 -1.81 -2.71
C ILE A 115 -14.73 -1.79 -3.87
N SER A 116 -13.77 -0.88 -3.78
CA SER A 116 -12.69 -0.73 -4.76
C SER A 116 -11.37 -1.15 -4.14
N PHE A 117 -10.50 -1.69 -4.97
CA PHE A 117 -9.11 -1.94 -4.64
C PHE A 117 -8.40 -0.60 -4.36
N ALA A 118 -7.71 -0.50 -3.23
CA ALA A 118 -7.02 0.71 -2.79
C ALA A 118 -5.49 0.55 -2.85
N GLY A 119 -4.98 -0.67 -2.71
CA GLY A 119 -3.54 -0.95 -2.66
C GLY A 119 -3.23 -2.20 -1.85
N TYR A 120 -1.96 -2.37 -1.49
CA TYR A 120 -1.45 -3.51 -0.75
C TYR A 120 -0.88 -3.09 0.60
N LEU A 121 -1.12 -3.92 1.61
CA LEU A 121 -0.30 -3.99 2.80
C LEU A 121 0.71 -5.13 2.62
N VAL A 122 1.98 -4.76 2.62
CA VAL A 122 3.10 -5.68 2.43
C VAL A 122 3.89 -5.77 3.73
N THR A 123 4.12 -6.99 4.22
CA THR A 123 5.15 -7.17 5.24
C THR A 123 6.43 -7.61 4.57
N ALA A 124 7.55 -6.99 4.93
CA ALA A 124 8.84 -7.26 4.34
C ALA A 124 9.96 -7.16 5.37
N ARG A 125 11.14 -7.68 5.04
CA ARG A 125 12.34 -7.46 5.85
C ARG A 125 13.47 -6.91 5.00
N PRO A 126 14.30 -5.98 5.51
CA PRO A 126 15.50 -5.56 4.81
C PRO A 126 16.41 -6.76 4.54
N THR A 127 16.84 -6.91 3.29
CA THR A 127 17.92 -7.84 2.96
C THR A 127 19.23 -7.21 3.43
N LYS A 128 20.11 -7.97 4.08
CA LYS A 128 21.47 -7.46 4.35
C LYS A 128 22.14 -7.19 3.01
N THR A 129 22.45 -5.93 2.73
CA THR A 129 23.41 -5.60 1.67
C THR A 129 24.75 -6.17 2.11
N GLU A 130 25.19 -7.28 1.51
CA GLU A 130 26.60 -7.65 1.60
C GLU A 130 27.39 -6.59 0.84
N VAL A 131 28.12 -5.77 1.59
CA VAL A 131 29.17 -4.87 1.08
C VAL A 131 30.52 -5.56 1.12
#